data_AF-A0A370LAZ5-F1
#
_entry.id   AF-A0A370LAZ5-F1
#
_cell.length_a   1.000
_cell.length_b   1.000
_cell.length_c   1.000
_cell.angle_alpha   90.00
_cell.angle_beta   90.00
_cell.angle_gamma   90.00
#
_symmetry.space_group_name_H-M   'P 1'
#
loop_
_entity.id
_entity.type
_entity.pdbx_description
1 polymer ?
#
loop_
_entity_poly.entity_id
_entity_poly.type
_entity_poly.pdbx_seq_one_letter_code
_entity_poly.pdbx_strand_id
1 'polypeptide(L)' 'MAEIINLRRARKQRERAEAGKQAEQNRLTFGRSKAERTLTEAERDKAIRALDGHRLPGSDDDEPAR' A
#
# COMPACT_ATOMS: atom_id res chain seq x y z
N MET A 1 -5.32 -38.96 -29.41
CA MET A 1 -5.01 -38.80 -27.97
C MET A 1 -5.67 -37.51 -27.51
N ALA A 2 -6.50 -37.54 -26.47
CA ALA A 2 -7.15 -36.34 -25.95
C ALA A 2 -6.27 -35.71 -24.88
N GLU A 3 -6.08 -34.39 -24.95
CA GLU A 3 -5.34 -33.65 -23.95
C GLU A 3 -6.22 -33.39 -22.73
N ILE A 4 -5.91 -34.04 -21.62
CA ILE A 4 -6.68 -33.93 -20.37
C ILE A 4 -6.22 -32.66 -19.64
N ILE A 5 -6.93 -31.56 -19.88
CA ILE A 5 -6.67 -30.30 -19.19
C ILE A 5 -7.44 -30.21 -17.87
N ASN A 6 -6.73 -29.80 -16.81
CA ASN A 6 -7.34 -29.56 -15.51
C ASN A 6 -8.03 -28.18 -15.48
N LEU A 7 -9.36 -28.18 -15.59
CA LEU A 7 -10.17 -26.96 -15.62
C LEU A 7 -10.03 -26.08 -14.36
N ARG A 8 -9.73 -26.67 -13.19
CA ARG A 8 -9.49 -25.93 -11.95
C ARG A 8 -8.22 -25.08 -12.05
N ARG A 9 -7.14 -25.64 -12.60
CA ARG A 9 -5.89 -24.90 -12.84
C ARG A 9 -6.09 -23.81 -13.87
N ALA A 10 -6.80 -24.09 -14.96
CA ALA A 10 -7.11 -23.10 -15.99
C ALA A 10 -7.92 -21.92 -15.43
N ARG A 11 -8.94 -22.19 -14.60
CA ARG A 11 -9.72 -21.15 -13.93
C ARG A 11 -8.86 -20.29 -12.98
N LYS A 12 -8.03 -20.93 -12.16
CA LYS A 12 -7.11 -20.23 -11.24
C LYS A 12 -6.09 -19.36 -11.99
N GLN A 13 -5.62 -19.81 -13.15
CA GLN A 13 -4.71 -19.01 -13.98
C GLN A 13 -5.43 -17.77 -14.54
N ARG A 14 -6.68 -17.90 -15.00
CA ARG A 14 -7.49 -16.75 -15.43
C ARG A 14 -7.71 -15.75 -14.31
N GLU A 15 -8.10 -16.21 -13.12
CA GLU A 15 -8.30 -15.35 -11.94
C GLU A 15 -7.02 -14.58 -11.58
N ARG A 16 -5.86 -15.23 -11.61
CA ARG A 16 -4.57 -14.55 -11.37
C ARG A 16 -4.24 -13.52 -12.45
N ALA A 17 -4.53 -13.81 -13.72
CA ALA A 17 -4.29 -12.89 -14.82
C ALA A 17 -5.19 -11.65 -14.71
N GLU A 18 -6.46 -11.83 -14.36
CA GLU A 18 -7.42 -10.74 -14.12
C GLU A 18 -6.98 -9.87 -12.93
N ALA A 19 -6.55 -10.50 -11.83
CA ALA A 19 -5.99 -9.77 -10.68
C ALA A 19 -4.73 -8.96 -11.04
N GLY A 20 -3.87 -9.50 -11.91
CA GLY A 20 -2.68 -8.79 -12.42
C GLY A 20 -3.06 -7.54 -13.21
N LYS A 21 -4.01 -7.65 -14.14
CA LYS A 21 -4.52 -6.51 -14.93
C LYS A 21 -5.13 -5.42 -14.04
N GLN A 22 -5.91 -5.81 -13.04
CA GLN A 22 -6.48 -4.86 -12.08
C GLN A 22 -5.38 -4.15 -11.29
N ALA A 23 -4.32 -4.87 -10.90
CA ALA A 23 -3.18 -4.27 -10.21
C ALA A 23 -2.43 -3.27 -11.11
N GLU A 24 -2.22 -3.59 -12.39
CA GLU A 24 -1.64 -2.65 -13.38
C GLU A 24 -2.51 -1.41 -13.57
N GLN A 25 -3.83 -1.59 -13.73
CA GLN A 25 -4.76 -0.49 -13.85
C GLN A 25 -4.74 0.40 -12.59
N ASN A 26 -4.71 -0.20 -11.40
CA ASN A 26 -4.60 0.56 -10.15
C ASN A 26 -3.27 1.33 -10.06
N ARG A 27 -2.14 0.78 -10.56
CA ARG A 27 -0.86 1.52 -10.63
C ARG A 27 -0.96 2.74 -11.55
N LEU A 28 -1.66 2.61 -12.68
CA LEU A 28 -1.88 3.72 -13.61
C LEU A 28 -2.86 4.77 -13.05
N THR A 29 -3.99 4.34 -12.51
CA THR A 29 -5.06 5.23 -12.03
C THR A 29 -4.68 5.96 -10.76
N PHE A 30 -4.05 5.29 -9.79
CA PHE A 30 -3.73 5.88 -8.50
C PHE A 30 -2.27 6.35 -8.39
N GLY A 31 -1.44 6.04 -9.39
CA GLY A 31 -0.04 6.47 -9.48
C GLY A 31 0.90 5.87 -8.42
N ARG A 32 0.35 5.18 -7.40
CA ARG A 32 1.08 4.57 -6.28
C ARG A 32 0.40 3.27 -5.90
N SER A 33 1.18 2.23 -5.65
CA SER A 33 0.63 0.96 -5.17
C SER A 33 0.18 1.07 -3.71
N LYS A 34 -0.71 0.16 -3.26
CA LYS A 34 -1.10 0.08 -1.85
C LYS A 34 0.12 -0.15 -0.95
N ALA A 35 1.08 -0.96 -1.39
CA ALA A 35 2.30 -1.25 -0.65
C ALA A 35 3.18 -0.01 -0.44
N GLU A 36 3.36 0.80 -1.49
CA GLU A 36 4.09 2.07 -1.41
C GLU A 36 3.40 3.05 -0.47
N ARG A 37 2.07 3.19 -0.57
CA ARG A 37 1.29 4.02 0.35
C ARG A 37 1.49 3.61 1.80
N THR A 38 1.35 2.32 2.10
CA THR A 38 1.50 1.81 3.46
C THR A 38 2.92 2.00 3.99
N LEU A 39 3.93 1.89 3.12
CA LEU A 39 5.32 2.13 3.49
C LEU A 39 5.53 3.60 3.88
N THR A 40 5.07 4.53 3.03
CA THR A 40 5.18 5.98 3.32
C THR A 40 4.41 6.38 4.57
N GLU A 41 3.20 5.82 4.79
CA GLU A 41 2.43 6.04 6.02
C GLU A 41 3.20 5.53 7.25
N ALA A 42 3.75 4.32 7.21
CA ALA A 42 4.53 3.77 8.32
C ALA A 42 5.82 4.56 8.60
N GLU A 43 6.50 5.05 7.55
CA GLU A 43 7.68 5.92 7.69
C GLU A 43 7.33 7.26 8.33
N ARG A 44 6.20 7.87 7.93
CA ARG A 44 5.70 9.10 8.56
C ARG A 44 5.36 8.89 10.02
N ASP A 45 4.62 7.82 10.34
CA ASP A 45 4.26 7.52 11.72
C ASP A 45 5.49 7.31 12.59
N LYS A 46 6.53 6.65 12.06
CA LYS A 46 7.81 6.48 12.75
C LYS A 46 8.51 7.83 12.96
N ALA A 47 8.51 8.72 11.97
CA ALA A 47 9.09 10.05 12.07
C ALA A 47 8.35 10.90 13.12
N ILE A 48 7.02 10.90 13.10
CA ILE A 48 6.18 11.59 14.10
C ILE A 48 6.50 11.09 15.51
N ARG A 49 6.49 9.77 15.72
CA ARG A 49 6.81 9.19 17.03
C ARG A 49 8.22 9.52 17.51
N ALA A 50 9.20 9.57 16.60
CA ALA A 50 10.56 9.97 16.94
C ALA A 50 10.60 11.44 17.39
N LEU A 51 9.93 12.33 16.66
CA LEU A 51 9.84 13.75 17.03
C LEU A 51 9.11 13.94 18.37
N ASP A 52 7.98 13.25 18.57
CA ASP A 52 7.23 13.29 19.82
C ASP A 52 8.06 12.78 21.01
N GLY A 53 8.82 11.70 20.82
CA GLY A 53 9.73 11.17 21.85
C GLY A 53 10.91 12.09 22.18
N HIS A 54 11.24 13.01 21.29
CA HIS A 54 12.27 14.04 21.49
C HIS A 54 11.69 15.39 21.95
N ARG A 55 10.36 15.52 22.06
CA ARG A 55 9.70 16.73 22.56
C ARG A 55 10.01 16.91 24.03
N LEU A 56 10.63 18.04 24.39
CA LEU A 56 10.89 18.39 25.78
C LEU A 56 9.58 18.89 26.42
N PRO A 57 9.21 18.47 27.65
CA PRO A 57 8.06 19.02 28.33
C PRO A 57 8.33 20.50 28.66
N GLY A 58 7.77 21.42 27.87
CA GLY A 58 7.89 22.86 28.05
C GLY A 58 8.04 23.71 26.79
N SER A 59 8.16 23.14 25.59
CA SER A 59 8.03 23.91 24.34
C SER A 59 6.56 23.97 23.91
N ASP A 60 5.86 24.95 24.49
CA ASP A 60 4.52 25.40 24.08
C ASP A 60 4.58 26.18 22.75
N ASP A 61 5.17 25.60 21.70
CA ASP A 61 5.23 26.21 20.36
C ASP A 61 4.25 25.55 19.36
N ASP A 62 3.12 25.04 19.86
CA ASP A 62 1.95 24.66 19.06
C ASP A 62 0.73 25.52 19.47
N GLU A 63 0.87 26.85 19.46
CA GLU A 63 -0.31 27.70 19.30
C GLU A 63 -0.68 27.72 17.80
N PRO A 64 -1.83 27.16 17.38
CA PRO A 64 -2.32 27.46 16.04
C PRO A 64 -2.70 28.94 16.00
N ALA A 65 -1.92 29.74 15.27
CA ALA A 65 -2.25 31.12 14.97
C ALA A 65 -3.68 31.20 14.40
N ARG A 66 -4.50 32.08 14.99
CA ARG A 66 -5.87 32.40 14.56
C ARG A 66 -5.93 32.92 13.13
#